data_AF-A0A1Q7HP23-F1
#
_entry.id   AF-A0A1Q7HP23-F1
#
_cell.length_a   1.000
_cell.length_b   1.000
_cell.length_c   1.000
_cell.angle_alpha   90.00
_cell.angle_beta   90.00
_cell.angle_gamma   90.00
#
_symmetry.space_group_name_H-M   'P 1'
#
loop_
_entity.id
_entity.type
_entity.pdbx_description
1 polymer ?
#
loop_
_entity_poly.entity_id
_entity_poly.type
_entity_poly.pdbx_seq_one_letter_code
_entity_poly.pdbx_strand_id
1 'polypeptide(L)'
;MEAVTSGRSYLELLDYRRRVMELYAEVRALRERDAGRAHLRWRAERDLLFGRHPQSALPAQERARFRGLAYHEYDPAFAFSAAVRPLREERYDVPTSTGGVIPFVRFGAVDLPIGALEVFWLDAYGGGVFLPFRDATSGHTTYGGGRYLLDTAKGADLGSETDRLILDFNFAYHPSCHYDPQWVCPLAPPANRLDVAIEAGELVYPGSSPHELAWRGPA
;
A
#
# COMPACT_ATOMS: atom_id res chain seq x y z
N MET A 1 -31.64 -15.17 -2.45
CA MET A 1 -30.98 -14.33 -3.49
C MET A 1 -29.66 -13.73 -3.02
N GLU A 2 -29.40 -13.58 -1.71
CA GLU A 2 -28.11 -13.12 -1.12
C GLU A 2 -26.90 -14.05 -1.32
N ALA A 3 -27.09 -15.38 -1.33
CA ALA A 3 -25.98 -16.33 -1.41
C ALA A 3 -25.23 -16.30 -2.77
N VAL A 4 -25.93 -15.97 -3.86
CA VAL A 4 -25.34 -15.88 -5.21
C VAL A 4 -24.49 -14.60 -5.36
N THR A 5 -24.89 -13.51 -4.70
CA THR A 5 -24.14 -12.24 -4.66
C THR A 5 -22.83 -12.38 -3.88
N SER A 6 -22.85 -13.15 -2.78
CA SER A 6 -21.66 -13.43 -1.97
C SER A 6 -20.63 -14.29 -2.74
N GLY A 7 -21.07 -15.36 -3.41
CA GLY A 7 -20.18 -16.23 -4.20
C GLY A 7 -19.48 -15.51 -5.36
N ARG A 8 -20.20 -14.64 -6.07
CA ARG A 8 -19.64 -13.82 -7.15
C ARG A 8 -18.59 -12.83 -6.63
N SER A 9 -18.84 -12.21 -5.47
CA SER A 9 -17.90 -11.28 -4.83
C SER A 9 -16.56 -11.96 -4.48
N TYR A 10 -16.58 -13.20 -3.98
CA TYR A 10 -15.34 -13.93 -3.70
C TYR A 10 -14.51 -14.25 -4.95
N LEU A 11 -15.16 -14.61 -6.05
CA LEU A 11 -14.47 -14.86 -7.32
C LEU A 11 -13.89 -13.57 -7.91
N GLU A 12 -14.61 -12.46 -7.82
CA GLU A 12 -14.12 -11.15 -8.22
C GLU A 12 -12.94 -10.71 -7.33
N LEU A 13 -12.98 -10.96 -6.01
CA LEU A 13 -11.86 -10.67 -5.11
C LEU A 13 -10.63 -11.54 -5.44
N LEU A 14 -10.84 -12.81 -5.76
CA LEU A 14 -9.78 -13.70 -6.22
C LEU A 14 -9.14 -13.19 -7.52
N ASP A 15 -9.96 -12.76 -8.49
CA ASP A 15 -9.47 -12.16 -9.74
C ASP A 15 -8.62 -10.91 -9.46
N TYR A 16 -9.14 -9.98 -8.65
CA TYR A 16 -8.40 -8.78 -8.26
C TYR A 16 -7.02 -9.12 -7.68
N ARG A 17 -6.96 -10.07 -6.74
CA ARG A 17 -5.70 -10.50 -6.13
C ARG A 17 -4.73 -11.11 -7.14
N ARG A 18 -5.23 -11.91 -8.09
CA ARG A 18 -4.39 -12.47 -9.17
C ARG A 18 -3.80 -11.37 -10.03
N ARG A 19 -4.61 -10.39 -10.46
CA ARG A 19 -4.14 -9.26 -11.28
C ARG A 19 -3.10 -8.41 -10.54
N VAL A 20 -3.26 -8.21 -9.23
CA VAL A 20 -2.23 -7.54 -8.41
C VAL A 20 -0.95 -8.38 -8.35
N MET A 21 -1.04 -9.69 -8.07
CA MET A 21 0.13 -10.57 -8.02
C MET A 21 0.88 -10.63 -9.37
N GLU A 22 0.15 -10.73 -10.48
CA GLU A 22 0.68 -10.69 -11.84
C GLU A 22 1.36 -9.35 -12.14
N LEU A 23 0.73 -8.24 -11.76
CA LEU A 23 1.31 -6.90 -11.89
C LEU A 23 2.67 -6.80 -11.20
N TYR A 24 2.75 -7.22 -9.94
CA TYR A 24 4.01 -7.14 -9.19
C TYR A 24 5.05 -8.13 -9.72
N ALA A 25 4.66 -9.28 -10.25
CA ALA A 25 5.57 -10.18 -10.95
C ALA A 25 6.16 -9.53 -12.21
N GLU A 26 5.35 -8.85 -13.02
CA GLU A 26 5.82 -8.09 -14.18
C GLU A 26 6.74 -6.93 -13.77
N VAL A 27 6.37 -6.17 -12.73
CA VAL A 27 7.20 -5.08 -12.18
C VAL A 27 8.58 -5.60 -11.78
N ARG A 28 8.65 -6.73 -11.05
CA ARG A 28 9.93 -7.35 -10.67
C ARG A 28 10.77 -7.74 -11.89
N ALA A 29 10.15 -8.32 -12.92
CA ALA A 29 10.86 -8.71 -14.14
C ALA A 29 11.35 -7.51 -14.98
N LEU A 30 10.60 -6.40 -14.97
CA LEU A 30 10.91 -5.20 -15.74
C LEU A 30 11.91 -4.27 -15.03
N ARG A 31 11.81 -4.13 -13.69
CA ARG A 31 12.55 -3.09 -12.94
C ARG A 31 14.07 -3.19 -13.09
N GLU A 32 14.61 -4.40 -13.20
CA GLU A 32 16.04 -4.63 -13.34
C GLU A 32 16.60 -4.07 -14.65
N ARG A 33 15.73 -3.92 -15.66
CA ARG A 33 16.10 -3.43 -17.00
C ARG A 33 15.69 -1.97 -17.18
N ASP A 34 14.51 -1.62 -16.67
CA ASP A 34 13.91 -0.30 -16.84
C ASP A 34 12.87 -0.05 -15.74
N ALA A 35 13.31 0.53 -14.63
CA ALA A 35 12.46 0.81 -13.48
C ALA A 35 11.40 1.89 -13.78
N GLY A 36 11.71 2.87 -14.63
CA GLY A 36 10.75 3.89 -15.06
C GLY A 36 9.60 3.26 -15.85
N ARG A 37 9.90 2.34 -16.77
CA ARG A 37 8.87 1.57 -17.49
C ARG A 37 8.09 0.63 -16.59
N ALA A 38 8.73 -0.01 -15.61
CA ALA A 38 8.05 -0.83 -14.61
C ALA A 38 7.04 0.01 -13.81
N HIS A 39 7.43 1.23 -13.41
CA HIS A 39 6.55 2.17 -12.71
C HIS A 39 5.37 2.63 -13.59
N LEU A 40 5.60 2.95 -14.87
CA LEU A 40 4.52 3.30 -15.80
C LEU A 40 3.53 2.13 -15.99
N ARG A 41 4.03 0.89 -16.09
CA ARG A 41 3.21 -0.32 -16.17
C ARG A 41 2.36 -0.52 -14.91
N TRP A 42 2.95 -0.28 -13.74
CA TRP A 42 2.28 -0.34 -12.45
C TRP A 42 1.14 0.68 -12.35
N ARG A 43 1.41 1.95 -12.69
CA ARG A 43 0.39 3.02 -12.73
C ARG A 43 -0.77 2.67 -13.65
N ALA A 44 -0.47 2.21 -14.87
CA ALA A 44 -1.50 1.84 -15.84
C ALA A 44 -2.41 0.72 -15.35
N GLU A 45 -1.86 -0.32 -14.72
CA GLU A 45 -2.69 -1.42 -14.19
C GLU A 45 -3.53 -0.98 -13.01
N ARG A 46 -2.96 -0.17 -12.10
CA ARG A 46 -3.70 0.35 -10.96
C ARG A 46 -4.87 1.20 -11.41
N ASP A 47 -4.66 2.09 -12.38
CA ASP A 47 -5.73 2.89 -12.96
C ASP A 47 -6.81 2.00 -13.62
N LEU A 48 -6.43 0.91 -14.28
CA LEU A 48 -7.38 -0.06 -14.83
C LEU A 48 -8.18 -0.78 -13.74
N LEU A 49 -7.51 -1.25 -12.68
CA LEU A 49 -8.16 -1.91 -11.55
C LEU A 49 -9.13 -0.97 -10.84
N PHE A 50 -8.72 0.26 -10.56
CA PHE A 50 -9.56 1.27 -9.92
C PHE A 50 -10.73 1.71 -10.80
N GLY A 51 -10.48 1.93 -12.09
CA GLY A 51 -11.50 2.44 -13.01
C GLY A 51 -12.51 1.41 -13.47
N ARG A 52 -12.13 0.12 -13.55
CA ARG A 52 -12.94 -0.89 -14.25
C ARG A 52 -13.26 -2.14 -13.45
N HIS A 53 -12.46 -2.50 -12.45
CA HIS A 53 -12.67 -3.76 -11.75
C HIS A 53 -13.85 -3.66 -10.75
N PRO A 54 -14.69 -4.72 -10.61
CA PRO A 54 -15.81 -4.73 -9.66
C PRO A 54 -15.38 -4.47 -8.21
N GLN A 55 -14.23 -5.03 -7.81
CA GLN A 55 -13.59 -4.88 -6.48
C GLN A 55 -12.74 -3.61 -6.33
N SER A 56 -12.96 -2.59 -7.17
CA SER A 56 -12.32 -1.28 -7.00
C SER A 56 -12.60 -0.73 -5.59
N ALA A 57 -11.60 -0.06 -5.01
CA ALA A 57 -11.77 0.65 -3.75
C ALA A 57 -12.57 1.95 -3.89
N LEU A 58 -12.81 2.41 -5.14
CA LEU A 58 -13.61 3.62 -5.40
C LEU A 58 -15.10 3.35 -5.23
N PRO A 59 -15.84 4.24 -4.54
CA PRO A 59 -17.29 4.21 -4.57
C PRO A 59 -17.82 4.26 -6.01
N ALA A 60 -18.95 3.59 -6.27
CA ALA A 60 -19.51 3.49 -7.63
C ALA A 60 -19.76 4.86 -8.29
N GLN A 61 -20.12 5.87 -7.49
CA GLN A 61 -20.36 7.24 -7.96
C GLN A 61 -19.06 7.95 -8.39
N GLU A 62 -17.96 7.71 -7.67
CA GLU A 62 -16.65 8.27 -7.99
C GLU A 62 -16.02 7.57 -9.19
N ARG A 63 -16.21 6.25 -9.32
CA ARG A 63 -15.69 5.47 -10.45
C ARG A 63 -16.20 5.96 -11.81
N ALA A 64 -17.41 6.51 -11.90
CA ALA A 64 -17.94 7.10 -13.14
C ALA A 64 -17.18 8.35 -13.60
N ARG A 65 -16.57 9.09 -12.65
CA ARG A 65 -15.81 10.32 -12.89
C ARG A 65 -14.31 10.10 -12.85
N PHE A 66 -13.86 8.90 -12.49
CA PHE A 66 -12.46 8.52 -12.41
C PHE A 66 -11.75 8.69 -13.76
N ARG A 67 -10.53 9.25 -13.72
CA ARG A 67 -9.69 9.49 -14.90
C ARG A 67 -8.28 8.89 -14.78
N GLY A 68 -7.96 8.31 -13.62
CA GLY A 68 -6.62 7.89 -13.24
C GLY A 68 -6.30 8.39 -11.84
N LEU A 69 -5.49 7.63 -11.11
CA LEU A 69 -4.91 8.10 -9.85
C LEU A 69 -3.81 9.13 -10.14
N ALA A 70 -3.38 9.87 -9.11
CA ALA A 70 -2.27 10.80 -9.19
C ALA A 70 -1.01 10.14 -8.62
N TYR A 71 0.13 10.41 -9.24
CA TYR A 71 1.43 9.82 -8.88
C TYR A 71 2.52 10.86 -9.08
N HIS A 72 3.59 10.75 -8.29
CA HIS A 72 4.86 11.38 -8.63
C HIS A 72 5.48 10.75 -9.89
N GLU A 73 6.43 11.45 -10.52
CA GLU A 73 7.30 10.82 -11.52
C GLU A 73 8.25 9.82 -10.84
N TYR A 74 8.77 8.86 -11.61
CA TYR A 74 9.70 7.89 -11.04
C TYR A 74 11.02 8.59 -10.68
N ASP A 75 11.43 8.46 -9.42
CA ASP A 75 12.69 9.00 -8.93
C ASP A 75 13.54 7.88 -8.28
N PRO A 76 14.68 7.50 -8.88
CA PRO A 76 15.55 6.46 -8.33
C PRO A 76 16.16 6.82 -6.97
N ALA A 77 16.15 8.09 -6.53
CA ALA A 77 16.62 8.50 -5.21
C ALA A 77 15.78 7.90 -4.07
N PHE A 78 14.55 7.47 -4.36
CA PHE A 78 13.64 6.83 -3.41
C PHE A 78 13.53 5.31 -3.61
N ALA A 79 14.44 4.70 -4.38
CA ALA A 79 14.53 3.26 -4.58
C ALA A 79 15.68 2.67 -3.74
N PHE A 80 15.35 1.86 -2.73
CA PHE A 80 16.33 1.27 -1.82
C PHE A 80 16.29 -0.26 -1.84
N SER A 81 17.38 -0.88 -1.39
CA SER A 81 17.38 -2.26 -0.90
C SER A 81 17.99 -2.28 0.50
N ALA A 82 17.38 -3.00 1.44
CA ALA A 82 17.84 -3.07 2.82
C ALA A 82 17.69 -4.47 3.42
N ALA A 83 18.71 -4.90 4.17
CA ALA A 83 18.60 -6.10 5.00
C ALA A 83 17.65 -5.82 6.17
N VAL A 84 16.83 -6.80 6.52
CA VAL A 84 15.99 -6.69 7.73
C VAL A 84 16.85 -6.98 8.94
N ARG A 85 17.09 -5.95 9.75
CA ARG A 85 17.72 -6.09 11.06
C ARG A 85 16.70 -6.71 12.01
N PRO A 86 16.98 -7.88 12.61
CA PRO A 86 16.05 -8.51 13.54
C PRO A 86 15.80 -7.61 14.76
N LEU A 87 14.56 -7.60 15.22
CA LEU A 87 14.18 -7.01 16.49
C LEU A 87 13.46 -8.05 17.33
N ARG A 88 13.33 -7.81 18.64
CA ARG A 88 12.49 -8.65 19.49
C ARG A 88 11.06 -8.64 18.95
N GLU A 89 10.51 -9.83 18.75
CA GLU A 89 9.12 -10.01 18.33
C GLU A 89 8.16 -9.37 19.32
N GLU A 90 7.24 -8.57 18.79
CA GLU A 90 6.21 -7.90 19.56
C GLU A 90 4.91 -7.93 18.79
N ARG A 91 3.84 -8.37 19.47
CA ARG A 91 2.50 -8.42 18.89
C ARG A 91 1.90 -7.02 18.86
N TYR A 92 1.35 -6.66 17.71
CA TYR A 92 0.71 -5.39 17.43
C TYR A 92 -0.67 -5.65 16.85
N ASP A 93 -1.70 -5.61 17.70
CA ASP A 93 -3.08 -5.78 17.29
C ASP A 93 -3.67 -4.43 16.86
N VAL A 94 -3.94 -4.28 15.56
CA VAL A 94 -4.49 -3.04 15.01
C VAL A 94 -6.02 -3.08 15.11
N PRO A 95 -6.66 -2.18 15.88
CA PRO A 95 -8.12 -2.17 16.01
C PRO A 95 -8.81 -1.87 14.67
N THR A 96 -9.93 -2.55 14.42
CA THR A 96 -10.81 -2.26 13.28
C THR A 96 -11.99 -1.41 13.71
N SER A 97 -12.55 -0.61 12.79
CA SER A 97 -13.79 0.14 13.05
C SER A 97 -15.01 -0.77 13.29
N THR A 98 -14.88 -2.06 12.96
CA THR A 98 -15.91 -3.10 13.16
C THR A 98 -15.78 -3.85 14.49
N GLY A 99 -14.87 -3.44 15.38
CA GLY A 99 -14.70 -4.03 16.72
C GLY A 99 -13.83 -5.30 16.78
N GLY A 100 -13.12 -5.63 15.68
CA GLY A 100 -12.11 -6.68 15.62
C GLY A 100 -10.68 -6.12 15.67
N VAL A 101 -9.70 -6.99 15.43
CA VAL A 101 -8.28 -6.60 15.30
C VAL A 101 -7.65 -7.26 14.08
N ILE A 102 -6.67 -6.59 13.49
CA ILE A 102 -5.75 -7.17 12.51
C ILE A 102 -4.43 -7.44 13.25
N PRO A 103 -4.09 -8.71 13.52
CA PRO A 103 -2.92 -9.04 14.32
C PRO A 103 -1.65 -8.97 13.48
N PHE A 104 -0.66 -8.23 13.97
CA PHE A 104 0.68 -8.19 13.39
C PHE A 104 1.73 -8.61 14.43
N VAL A 105 2.88 -9.08 13.94
CA VAL A 105 4.09 -9.27 14.74
C VAL A 105 5.19 -8.42 14.13
N ARG A 106 5.71 -7.46 14.89
CA ARG A 106 6.93 -6.73 14.54
C ARG A 106 8.11 -7.68 14.66
N PHE A 107 8.80 -8.00 13.57
CA PHE A 107 9.91 -8.96 13.59
C PHE A 107 11.27 -8.33 13.27
N GLY A 108 11.28 -7.10 12.76
CA GLY A 108 12.52 -6.43 12.41
C GLY A 108 12.34 -4.97 12.02
N ALA A 109 13.42 -4.36 11.55
CA ALA A 109 13.44 -3.04 10.96
C ALA A 109 14.42 -2.99 9.78
N VAL A 110 14.21 -2.02 8.90
CA VAL A 110 15.13 -1.68 7.82
C VAL A 110 15.67 -0.28 8.07
N ASP A 111 16.99 -0.13 7.98
CA ASP A 111 17.67 1.15 8.15
C ASP A 111 17.96 1.74 6.75
N LEU A 112 17.33 2.86 6.43
CA LEU A 112 17.46 3.56 5.14
C LEU A 112 18.16 4.91 5.32
N PRO A 113 18.72 5.50 4.25
CA PRO A 113 19.28 6.86 4.31
C PRO A 113 18.28 7.94 4.76
N ILE A 114 16.99 7.66 4.62
CA ILE A 114 15.85 8.54 4.95
C ILE A 114 15.25 8.26 6.33
N GLY A 115 15.77 7.28 7.07
CA GLY A 115 15.26 6.87 8.39
C GLY A 115 15.08 5.36 8.51
N ALA A 116 14.67 4.91 9.68
CA ALA A 116 14.38 3.51 9.95
C ALA A 116 12.87 3.24 9.85
N LEU A 117 12.49 2.05 9.37
CA LEU A 117 11.11 1.58 9.32
C LEU A 117 11.03 0.18 9.91
N GLU A 118 10.10 -0.04 10.83
CA GLU A 118 9.79 -1.36 11.37
C GLU A 118 9.01 -2.19 10.34
N VAL A 119 9.28 -3.49 10.34
CA VAL A 119 8.71 -4.46 9.41
C VAL A 119 7.86 -5.45 10.20
N PHE A 120 6.65 -5.67 9.70
CA PHE A 120 5.62 -6.46 10.38
C PHE A 120 5.25 -7.69 9.57
N TRP A 121 4.89 -8.76 10.27
CA TRP A 121 4.28 -9.95 9.72
C TRP A 121 2.79 -9.97 10.08
N LEU A 122 1.90 -10.20 9.12
CA LEU A 122 0.48 -10.43 9.36
C LEU A 122 0.28 -11.79 10.04
N ASP A 123 -0.11 -11.81 11.31
CA ASP A 123 -0.28 -13.03 12.12
C ASP A 123 -1.67 -13.65 11.92
N ALA A 124 -1.97 -14.01 10.67
CA ALA A 124 -3.21 -14.65 10.27
C ALA A 124 -2.95 -15.75 9.23
N TYR A 125 -3.94 -16.62 8.99
CA TYR A 125 -3.83 -17.66 7.98
C TYR A 125 -3.53 -17.06 6.59
N GLY A 126 -2.41 -17.47 6.00
CA GLY A 126 -1.86 -16.94 4.74
C GLY A 126 -0.66 -16.00 4.95
N GLY A 127 -0.65 -15.22 6.04
CA GLY A 127 0.46 -14.34 6.42
C GLY A 127 0.89 -13.32 5.37
N GLY A 128 2.00 -12.64 5.66
CA GLY A 128 2.64 -11.71 4.74
C GLY A 128 3.41 -10.60 5.44
N VAL A 129 4.51 -10.17 4.83
CA VAL A 129 5.21 -8.93 5.19
C VAL A 129 4.34 -7.72 4.88
N PHE A 130 4.29 -6.81 5.85
CA PHE A 130 3.57 -5.55 5.80
C PHE A 130 4.48 -4.41 6.29
N LEU A 131 4.52 -3.32 5.52
CA LEU A 131 5.32 -2.14 5.83
C LEU A 131 4.50 -0.89 5.51
N PRO A 132 3.75 -0.34 6.49
CA PRO A 132 3.11 0.96 6.37
C PRO A 132 4.08 2.06 6.79
N PHE A 133 3.93 3.27 6.25
CA PHE A 133 4.72 4.42 6.68
C PHE A 133 3.94 5.73 6.54
N ARG A 134 4.38 6.73 7.30
CA ARG A 134 4.03 8.15 7.12
C ARG A 134 5.29 8.94 6.87
N ASP A 135 5.16 10.05 6.17
CA ASP A 135 6.27 10.94 5.86
C ASP A 135 5.81 12.41 5.89
N ALA A 136 6.71 13.36 5.64
CA ALA A 136 6.37 14.78 5.71
C ALA A 136 5.35 15.25 4.65
N THR A 137 5.05 14.44 3.62
CA THR A 137 3.98 14.71 2.65
C THR A 137 2.58 14.34 3.17
N SER A 138 2.50 13.51 4.23
CA SER A 138 1.24 12.95 4.73
C SER A 138 0.32 14.04 5.32
N GLY A 139 -0.89 14.17 4.76
CA GLY A 139 -1.85 15.21 5.13
C GLY A 139 -1.65 16.53 4.39
N HIS A 140 -0.70 16.57 3.45
CA HIS A 140 -0.46 17.69 2.55
C HIS A 140 -0.73 17.29 1.10
N THR A 141 0.15 16.47 0.53
CA THR A 141 0.06 15.98 -0.86
C THR A 141 -0.28 14.49 -0.95
N THR A 142 -0.12 13.75 0.16
CA THR A 142 -0.46 12.32 0.30
C THR A 142 -1.45 12.09 1.44
N TYR A 143 -2.07 10.91 1.50
CA TYR A 143 -3.08 10.58 2.50
C TYR A 143 -2.55 10.74 3.94
N GLY A 144 -3.33 11.42 4.79
CA GLY A 144 -2.93 11.72 6.18
C GLY A 144 -2.61 10.49 7.03
N GLY A 145 -3.26 9.35 6.76
CA GLY A 145 -3.04 8.08 7.47
C GLY A 145 -1.77 7.33 7.05
N GLY A 146 -1.10 7.77 5.99
CA GLY A 146 0.11 7.16 5.44
C GLY A 146 -0.14 6.30 4.21
N ARG A 147 0.93 5.63 3.76
CA ARG A 147 0.97 4.78 2.58
C ARG A 147 1.55 3.41 2.94
N TYR A 148 1.34 2.45 2.06
CA TYR A 148 1.95 1.13 2.17
C TYR A 148 3.08 1.00 1.17
N LEU A 149 4.24 0.57 1.67
CA LEU A 149 5.39 0.23 0.86
C LEU A 149 5.36 -1.27 0.50
N LEU A 150 4.91 -2.13 1.42
CA LEU A 150 4.72 -3.57 1.22
C LEU A 150 3.39 -4.03 1.84
N ASP A 151 2.68 -4.91 1.14
CA ASP A 151 1.49 -5.65 1.61
C ASP A 151 1.43 -6.98 0.86
N THR A 152 2.38 -7.86 1.18
CA THR A 152 2.61 -9.10 0.42
C THR A 152 1.42 -10.07 0.53
N ALA A 153 0.64 -9.99 1.61
CA ALA A 153 -0.62 -10.73 1.77
C ALA A 153 -1.64 -10.39 0.68
N LYS A 154 -1.57 -9.17 0.12
CA LYS A 154 -2.38 -8.70 -1.01
C LYS A 154 -1.62 -8.68 -2.34
N GLY A 155 -0.41 -9.24 -2.37
CA GLY A 155 0.41 -9.34 -3.58
C GLY A 155 1.28 -8.12 -3.89
N ALA A 156 1.23 -7.06 -3.07
CA ALA A 156 2.10 -5.90 -3.22
C ALA A 156 3.50 -6.22 -2.68
N ASP A 157 4.34 -6.76 -3.57
CA ASP A 157 5.65 -7.29 -3.25
C ASP A 157 6.65 -6.99 -4.38
N LEU A 158 7.69 -6.21 -4.09
CA LEU A 158 8.79 -5.93 -5.02
C LEU A 158 9.91 -6.99 -4.95
N GLY A 159 9.76 -7.98 -4.07
CA GLY A 159 10.70 -9.07 -3.90
C GLY A 159 11.90 -8.69 -3.05
N SER A 160 12.94 -9.52 -3.18
CA SER A 160 14.20 -9.36 -2.48
C SER A 160 15.38 -9.65 -3.41
N GLU A 161 16.50 -9.03 -3.10
CA GLU A 161 17.80 -9.31 -3.73
C GLU A 161 18.71 -9.92 -2.68
N THR A 162 19.09 -11.19 -2.87
CA THR A 162 19.85 -11.97 -1.88
C THR A 162 19.12 -12.03 -0.54
N ASP A 163 19.52 -11.21 0.44
CA ASP A 163 18.99 -11.12 1.80
C ASP A 163 18.36 -9.73 2.11
N ARG A 164 18.17 -8.90 1.08
CA ARG A 164 17.66 -7.53 1.21
C ARG A 164 16.27 -7.40 0.60
N LEU A 165 15.34 -6.78 1.32
CA LEU A 165 14.06 -6.38 0.76
C LEU A 165 14.25 -5.24 -0.24
N ILE A 166 13.48 -5.27 -1.34
CA ILE A 166 13.36 -4.15 -2.25
C ILE A 166 12.31 -3.19 -1.72
N LEU A 167 12.73 -1.94 -1.51
CA LEU A 167 11.97 -0.90 -0.84
C LEU A 167 11.98 0.34 -1.74
N ASP A 168 11.09 0.33 -2.72
CA ASP A 168 10.97 1.40 -3.70
C ASP A 168 9.70 2.20 -3.47
N PHE A 169 9.86 3.41 -2.93
CA PHE A 169 8.75 4.28 -2.57
C PHE A 169 8.01 4.82 -3.80
N ASN A 170 8.55 4.67 -5.01
CA ASN A 170 7.81 4.97 -6.24
C ASN A 170 6.57 4.09 -6.42
N PHE A 171 6.54 2.92 -5.77
CA PHE A 171 5.41 2.00 -5.76
C PHE A 171 4.58 2.10 -4.47
N ALA A 172 4.87 3.07 -3.60
CA ALA A 172 4.08 3.32 -2.40
C ALA A 172 2.67 3.77 -2.79
N TYR A 173 1.67 3.19 -2.13
CA TYR A 173 0.28 3.41 -2.49
C TYR A 173 -0.62 3.64 -1.27
N HIS A 174 -1.76 4.27 -1.51
CA HIS A 174 -2.73 4.56 -0.47
C HIS A 174 -3.54 3.31 -0.08
N PRO A 175 -3.85 3.14 1.22
CA PRO A 175 -4.75 2.10 1.68
C PRO A 175 -6.16 2.27 1.09
N SER A 176 -6.93 1.19 0.94
CA SER A 176 -8.29 1.26 0.39
C SER A 176 -9.22 2.20 1.17
N CYS A 177 -8.99 2.36 2.48
CA CYS A 177 -9.76 3.29 3.33
C CYS A 177 -9.58 4.77 2.99
N HIS A 178 -8.52 5.11 2.24
CA HIS A 178 -8.35 6.45 1.69
C HIS A 178 -9.50 6.80 0.74
N TYR A 179 -9.94 5.82 -0.07
CA TYR A 179 -10.93 6.00 -1.12
C TYR A 179 -12.37 5.76 -0.64
N ASP A 180 -12.57 4.82 0.28
CA ASP A 180 -13.89 4.52 0.82
C ASP A 180 -13.80 4.10 2.29
N PRO A 181 -14.49 4.81 3.22
CA PRO A 181 -14.43 4.52 4.64
C PRO A 181 -15.05 3.17 5.03
N GLN A 182 -15.73 2.46 4.13
CA GLN A 182 -16.18 1.09 4.37
C GLN A 182 -15.01 0.13 4.59
N TRP A 183 -13.82 0.45 4.08
CA TRP A 183 -12.63 -0.38 4.24
C TRP A 183 -11.94 -0.10 5.57
N VAL A 184 -11.52 -1.17 6.25
CA VAL A 184 -10.64 -1.08 7.42
C VAL A 184 -9.22 -1.34 6.97
N CYS A 185 -8.31 -0.41 7.28
CA CYS A 185 -6.91 -0.49 6.88
C CYS A 185 -6.01 -0.12 8.07
N PRO A 186 -4.93 -0.87 8.31
CA PRO A 186 -3.96 -0.51 9.33
C PRO A 186 -3.27 0.83 9.06
N LEU A 187 -3.15 1.67 10.08
CA LEU A 187 -2.36 2.89 9.99
C LEU A 187 -0.89 2.61 10.27
N ALA A 188 -0.01 3.47 9.76
CA ALA A 188 1.41 3.39 10.10
C ALA A 188 1.59 3.67 11.62
N PRO A 189 2.34 2.82 12.34
CA PRO A 189 2.66 3.08 13.74
C PRO A 189 3.58 4.30 13.87
N PRO A 190 3.67 4.91 15.07
CA PRO A 190 4.55 6.06 15.31
C PRO A 190 6.02 5.81 14.92
N ALA A 191 6.52 4.58 15.11
CA ALA A 191 7.87 4.19 14.74
C ALA A 191 8.14 4.20 13.22
N ASN A 192 7.08 4.15 12.39
CA ASN A 192 7.17 4.21 10.93
C ASN A 192 6.80 5.59 10.39
N ARG A 193 7.13 6.65 11.14
CA ARG A 193 7.02 8.04 10.69
C ARG A 193 8.40 8.57 10.33
N LEU A 194 8.56 8.96 9.06
CA LEU A 194 9.74 9.63 8.56
C LEU A 194 9.52 11.15 8.59
N ASP A 195 10.54 11.90 9.00
CA ASP A 195 10.49 13.38 9.02
C ASP A 195 10.84 14.01 7.66
N VAL A 196 11.29 13.20 6.70
CA VAL A 196 11.59 13.64 5.34
C VAL A 196 10.35 13.59 4.44
N ALA A 197 10.30 14.47 3.43
CA ALA A 197 9.27 14.40 2.40
C ALA A 197 9.64 13.31 1.37
N ILE A 198 8.75 12.34 1.18
CA ILE A 198 8.93 11.30 0.17
C ILE A 198 8.08 11.65 -1.05
N GLU A 199 8.70 12.36 -2.00
CA GLU A 199 8.11 12.81 -3.26
C GLU A 199 8.11 11.71 -4.34
N ALA A 200 7.68 10.50 -3.95
CA ALA A 200 7.56 9.32 -4.77
C ALA A 200 6.25 8.60 -4.46
N GLY A 201 5.70 7.82 -5.40
CA GLY A 201 4.48 7.03 -5.18
C GLY A 201 3.18 7.80 -5.42
N GLU A 202 2.07 7.27 -4.88
CA GLU A 202 0.74 7.86 -5.04
C GLU A 202 0.58 9.20 -4.32
N LEU A 203 -0.15 10.10 -4.99
CA LEU A 203 -0.61 11.41 -4.53
C LEU A 203 -2.12 11.37 -4.28
N VAL A 204 -2.62 12.27 -3.43
CA VAL A 204 -4.07 12.52 -3.37
C VAL A 204 -4.49 13.07 -4.74
N TYR A 205 -5.43 12.39 -5.40
CA TYR A 205 -5.82 12.75 -6.75
C TYR A 205 -7.02 13.72 -6.75
N PRO A 206 -7.17 14.59 -7.76
CA PRO A 206 -8.25 15.58 -7.76
C PRO A 206 -9.65 14.93 -7.79
N GLY A 207 -10.53 15.35 -6.89
CA GLY A 207 -11.95 14.97 -6.86
C GLY A 207 -12.30 13.80 -5.94
N SER A 208 -11.34 13.34 -5.14
CA SER A 208 -11.55 12.37 -4.09
C SER A 208 -12.13 13.06 -2.82
N SER A 209 -12.83 12.31 -1.97
CA SER A 209 -13.80 12.81 -0.98
C SER A 209 -13.18 13.70 0.14
N PRO A 210 -13.88 14.73 0.67
CA PRO A 210 -13.36 15.66 1.70
C PRO A 210 -12.84 15.04 3.02
N HIS A 211 -13.03 13.75 3.28
CA HIS A 211 -12.41 13.04 4.41
C HIS A 211 -10.86 13.00 4.34
N GLU A 212 -10.29 13.32 3.18
CA GLU A 212 -8.88 13.08 2.82
C GLU A 212 -7.83 13.99 3.44
N LEU A 213 -8.20 15.22 3.79
CA LEU A 213 -7.31 16.20 4.42
C LEU A 213 -7.56 16.33 5.93
N ALA A 214 -8.61 15.68 6.44
CA ALA A 214 -9.10 15.87 7.80
C ALA A 214 -8.52 14.87 8.82
N TRP A 215 -7.86 13.78 8.40
CA TRP A 215 -7.20 12.86 9.33
C TRP A 215 -5.94 13.48 9.95
N ARG A 216 -6.17 14.24 11.01
CA ARG A 216 -5.18 14.69 11.99
C ARG A 216 -5.23 13.72 13.17
N GLY A 217 -4.70 12.51 13.00
CA GLY A 217 -4.65 11.51 14.09
C GLY A 217 -4.18 12.12 15.42
N PRO A 218 -4.41 11.45 16.57
CA PRO A 218 -4.02 12.01 17.86
C PRO A 218 -2.53 12.41 17.87
N ALA A 219 -2.26 13.57 18.46
CA ALA A 219 -0.93 14.17 18.55
C ALA A 219 0.09 13.23 19.21
#